data_AF-A0A3B9T9U4-F1
#
_entry.id   AF-A0A3B9T9U4-F1
#
_cell.length_a   1.000
_cell.length_b   1.000
_cell.length_c   1.000
_cell.angle_alpha   90.00
_cell.angle_beta   90.00
_cell.angle_gamma   90.00
#
_symmetry.space_group_name_H-M   'P 1'
#
loop_
_entity.id
_entity.type
_entity.pdbx_description
1 polymer ?
#
loop_
_entity_poly.entity_id
_entity_poly.type
_entity_poly.pdbx_seq_one_letter_code
_entity_poly.pdbx_strand_id
1 'polypeptide(L)'
;MYTFRKIGSLILTASIIFALGSCGKKSGNESRTTGWKYNDPENGGFEVAKYVEQEAGPGLVLIEGGTFVMGATQDPTIFTSNNKPTRITVRSFYMDQTEVSNIDYLEYLHWLRRVFGSKYPEVYKKALPDTLVWRQKLAYNEPLVTNYLRHPAYKYYPVVGVSWVQANDFAKWRTDRVNEQRLIDAGIIGLDLNQHDEYNFNTEAYLLGQYTSQVEGKSPIDNLAYNPEDANSLEFRTSRIEDGIVLPSYRLPTEAEWEYA
;
A
#
# COMPACT_ATOMS: atom_id res chain seq x y z
N MET A 1 6.91 65.56 -40.00
CA MET A 1 7.18 64.11 -40.17
C MET A 1 7.53 63.35 -38.86
N TYR A 2 7.89 64.03 -37.76
CA TYR A 2 8.25 63.39 -36.49
C TYR A 2 7.06 62.96 -35.59
N THR A 3 5.87 63.53 -35.77
CA THR A 3 4.67 63.22 -34.96
C THR A 3 4.02 61.89 -35.35
N PHE A 4 4.02 61.53 -36.65
CA PHE A 4 3.49 60.24 -37.13
C PHE A 4 4.33 59.03 -36.68
N ARG A 5 5.66 59.16 -36.52
CA ARG A 5 6.51 58.06 -35.99
C ARG A 5 6.23 57.76 -34.52
N LYS A 6 5.88 58.77 -33.70
CA LYS A 6 5.55 58.57 -32.27
C LYS A 6 4.18 57.90 -32.07
N ILE A 7 3.20 58.23 -32.90
CA ILE A 7 1.86 57.59 -32.87
C ILE A 7 1.95 56.13 -33.33
N GLY A 8 2.71 55.85 -34.40
CA GLY A 8 2.97 54.47 -34.84
C GLY A 8 3.70 53.62 -33.80
N SER A 9 4.66 54.20 -33.07
CA SER A 9 5.35 53.52 -31.97
C SER A 9 4.41 53.21 -30.79
N LEU A 10 3.45 54.10 -30.48
CA LEU A 10 2.51 53.92 -29.37
C LEU A 10 1.47 52.83 -29.66
N ILE A 11 1.00 52.76 -30.91
CA ILE A 11 0.07 51.72 -31.38
C ILE A 11 0.77 50.35 -31.40
N LEU A 12 2.04 50.30 -31.83
CA LEU A 12 2.84 49.06 -31.81
C LEU A 12 3.05 48.54 -30.38
N THR A 13 3.34 49.42 -29.42
CA THR A 13 3.47 49.03 -28.00
C THR A 13 2.15 48.59 -27.37
N ALA A 14 1.03 49.23 -27.71
CA ALA A 14 -0.29 48.82 -27.21
C ALA A 14 -0.73 47.45 -27.77
N SER A 15 -0.34 47.15 -29.00
CA SER A 15 -0.60 45.84 -29.66
C SER A 15 0.17 44.70 -28.98
N ILE A 16 1.40 44.98 -28.53
CA ILE A 16 2.26 44.00 -27.82
C ILE A 16 1.72 43.72 -26.41
N ILE A 17 1.14 44.73 -25.73
CA ILE A 17 0.53 44.55 -24.40
C ILE A 17 -0.76 43.73 -24.50
N PHE A 18 -1.56 43.91 -25.56
CA PHE A 18 -2.74 43.07 -25.82
C PHE A 18 -2.39 41.63 -26.21
N ALA A 19 -1.26 41.42 -26.91
CA ALA A 19 -0.79 40.08 -27.27
C ALA A 19 -0.29 39.26 -26.07
N LEU A 20 0.18 39.91 -25.00
CA LEU A 20 0.65 39.25 -23.78
C LEU A 20 -0.47 38.84 -22.80
N GLY A 21 -1.71 39.32 -23.01
CA GLY A 21 -2.87 38.99 -22.17
C GLY A 21 -3.62 37.71 -22.57
N SER A 22 -3.27 37.07 -23.69
CA SER A 22 -4.07 36.00 -24.30
C SER A 22 -3.60 34.57 -24.00
N CYS A 23 -2.64 34.38 -23.09
CA CYS A 23 -2.38 33.07 -22.50
C CYS A 23 -3.13 32.95 -21.17
N GLY A 24 -4.45 32.79 -21.26
CA GLY A 24 -5.29 32.42 -20.13
C GLY A 24 -4.79 31.10 -19.54
N LYS A 25 -4.37 31.13 -18.28
CA LYS A 25 -4.06 29.94 -17.48
C LYS A 25 -5.30 29.04 -17.48
N LYS A 26 -5.27 27.95 -18.24
CA LYS A 26 -6.27 26.88 -18.13
C LYS A 26 -6.14 26.30 -16.72
N SER A 27 -7.18 26.54 -15.92
CA SER A 27 -7.36 25.96 -14.59
C SER A 27 -7.16 24.45 -14.68
N GLY A 28 -6.38 23.87 -13.76
CA GLY A 28 -5.96 22.46 -13.80
C GLY A 28 -7.07 21.42 -13.59
N ASN A 29 -8.34 21.83 -13.61
CA ASN A 29 -9.49 20.96 -13.36
C ASN A 29 -10.24 20.56 -14.65
N GLU A 30 -9.63 20.74 -15.82
CA GLU A 30 -10.22 20.31 -17.10
C GLU A 30 -9.40 19.18 -17.73
N SER A 31 -10.12 18.22 -18.31
CA SER A 31 -9.52 17.13 -19.05
C SER A 31 -8.81 17.64 -20.29
N ARG A 32 -7.51 17.37 -20.38
CA ARG A 32 -6.72 17.69 -21.57
C ARG A 32 -7.23 16.95 -22.81
N THR A 33 -7.75 15.73 -22.65
CA THR A 33 -8.16 14.87 -23.76
C THR A 33 -9.58 15.18 -24.21
N THR A 34 -10.51 15.38 -23.27
CA THR A 34 -11.94 15.52 -23.58
C THR A 34 -12.46 16.95 -23.42
N GLY A 35 -11.77 17.82 -22.67
CA GLY A 35 -12.23 19.17 -22.35
C GLY A 35 -13.30 19.24 -21.24
N TRP A 36 -13.71 18.09 -20.69
CA TRP A 36 -14.69 18.00 -19.61
C TRP A 36 -14.03 18.39 -18.28
N LYS A 37 -14.75 19.10 -17.43
CA LYS A 37 -14.27 19.45 -16.09
C LYS A 37 -14.31 18.24 -15.16
N TYR A 38 -13.30 18.16 -14.30
CA TYR A 38 -13.15 17.18 -13.24
C TYR A 38 -13.85 17.64 -11.96
N ASN A 39 -14.36 16.70 -11.17
CA ASN A 39 -15.02 16.93 -9.87
C ASN A 39 -16.31 17.77 -9.93
N ASP A 40 -16.98 17.86 -11.08
CA ASP A 40 -18.26 18.54 -11.21
C ASP A 40 -19.43 17.53 -11.10
N PRO A 41 -20.35 17.69 -10.12
CA PRO A 41 -21.52 16.83 -9.95
C PRO A 41 -22.43 16.77 -11.19
N GLU A 42 -22.62 17.91 -11.85
CA GLU A 42 -23.46 18.03 -13.04
C GLU A 42 -22.90 17.28 -14.25
N ASN A 43 -21.59 16.98 -14.25
CA ASN A 43 -20.86 16.48 -15.39
C ASN A 43 -20.61 14.96 -15.34
N GLY A 44 -21.48 14.24 -14.63
CA GLY A 44 -21.37 12.80 -14.40
C GLY A 44 -20.46 12.41 -13.22
N GLY A 45 -20.04 13.39 -12.39
CA GLY A 45 -19.36 13.12 -11.13
C GLY A 45 -18.01 12.42 -11.27
N PHE A 46 -17.27 12.65 -12.37
CA PHE A 46 -15.94 12.06 -12.50
C PHE A 46 -14.96 12.74 -11.53
N GLU A 47 -14.61 12.01 -10.48
CA GLU A 47 -13.77 12.52 -9.42
C GLU A 47 -12.28 12.23 -9.69
N VAL A 48 -11.46 13.26 -9.49
CA VAL A 48 -10.00 13.15 -9.48
C VAL A 48 -9.51 13.68 -8.15
N ALA A 49 -9.08 12.76 -7.29
CA ALA A 49 -8.42 13.10 -6.05
C ALA A 49 -7.09 13.82 -6.36
N LYS A 50 -6.75 14.80 -5.53
CA LYS A 50 -5.43 15.43 -5.61
C LYS A 50 -4.40 14.41 -5.12
N TYR A 51 -3.49 14.01 -6.01
CA TYR A 51 -2.42 13.11 -5.64
C TYR A 51 -1.48 13.81 -4.65
N VAL A 52 -1.46 13.31 -3.42
CA VAL A 52 -0.40 13.59 -2.45
C VAL A 52 0.61 12.46 -2.60
N GLU A 53 1.90 12.78 -2.47
CA GLU A 53 2.96 11.78 -2.51
C GLU A 53 2.65 10.65 -1.51
N GLN A 54 2.69 9.41 -1.98
CA GLN A 54 2.32 8.27 -1.17
C GLN A 54 3.35 8.06 -0.06
N GLU A 55 2.91 8.21 1.18
CA GLU A 55 3.73 7.90 2.34
C GLU A 55 4.08 6.41 2.35
N ALA A 56 5.34 6.09 2.66
CA ALA A 56 5.75 4.71 2.86
C ALA A 56 4.97 4.10 4.03
N GLY A 57 4.58 2.82 3.88
CA GLY A 57 4.00 2.07 4.99
C GLY A 57 4.99 1.92 6.16
N PRO A 58 4.50 1.54 7.35
CA PRO A 58 5.34 1.44 8.53
C PRO A 58 6.47 0.42 8.33
N GLY A 59 7.72 0.86 8.55
CA GLY A 59 8.92 0.02 8.42
C GLY A 59 9.41 -0.21 6.99
N LEU A 60 8.73 0.36 5.99
CA LEU A 60 9.12 0.24 4.58
C LEU A 60 10.11 1.33 4.17
N VAL A 61 11.05 0.95 3.30
CA VAL A 61 12.02 1.84 2.64
C VAL A 61 11.83 1.73 1.13
N LEU A 62 11.91 2.87 0.44
CA LEU A 62 11.88 2.91 -1.03
C LEU A 62 13.22 2.42 -1.59
N ILE A 63 13.15 1.40 -2.44
CA ILE A 63 14.26 0.92 -3.26
C ILE A 63 14.07 1.49 -4.67
N GLU A 64 15.03 2.28 -5.12
CA GLU A 64 15.01 2.87 -6.46
C GLU A 64 15.20 1.79 -7.52
N GLY A 65 14.38 1.81 -8.58
CA GLY A 65 14.48 0.85 -9.67
C GLY A 65 15.75 1.05 -10.50
N GLY A 66 16.27 -0.07 -11.00
CA GLY A 66 17.47 -0.08 -11.82
C GLY A 66 17.70 -1.42 -12.51
N THR A 67 18.88 -1.57 -13.09
CA THR A 67 19.27 -2.80 -13.77
C THR A 67 20.50 -3.40 -13.11
N PHE A 68 20.48 -4.69 -12.84
CA PHE A 68 21.62 -5.42 -12.28
C PHE A 68 21.83 -6.75 -13.00
N VAL A 69 22.99 -7.37 -12.78
CA VAL A 69 23.28 -8.73 -13.26
C VAL A 69 23.05 -9.67 -12.10
N MET A 70 21.97 -10.44 -12.17
CA MET A 70 21.59 -11.45 -11.21
C MET A 70 22.39 -12.73 -11.47
N GLY A 71 22.91 -13.34 -10.41
CA GLY A 71 23.57 -14.64 -10.48
C GLY A 71 25.10 -14.65 -10.40
N ALA A 72 25.68 -15.85 -10.48
CA ALA A 72 27.11 -16.06 -10.24
C ALA A 72 27.96 -15.47 -11.37
N THR A 73 28.71 -14.40 -11.08
CA THR A 73 29.70 -13.81 -11.99
C THR A 73 31.07 -14.47 -11.88
N GLN A 74 31.32 -15.21 -10.81
CA GLN A 74 32.57 -15.92 -10.56
C GLN A 74 32.48 -17.36 -11.06
N ASP A 75 33.59 -17.87 -11.61
CA ASP A 75 33.66 -19.25 -12.10
C ASP A 75 33.42 -20.23 -10.93
N PRO A 76 32.39 -21.08 -11.01
CA PRO A 76 32.17 -22.09 -9.99
C PRO A 76 33.30 -23.13 -10.08
N THR A 77 33.92 -23.43 -8.95
CA THR A 77 34.93 -24.52 -8.84
C THR A 77 34.33 -25.91 -9.07
N ILE A 78 33.00 -26.03 -9.14
CA ILE A 78 32.24 -27.27 -9.35
C ILE A 78 31.33 -27.10 -10.56
N PHE A 79 31.34 -28.08 -11.49
CA PHE A 79 30.60 -28.07 -12.77
C PHE A 79 29.06 -28.13 -12.67
N THR A 80 28.47 -27.95 -11.49
CA THR A 80 27.02 -27.96 -11.28
C THR A 80 26.56 -26.56 -10.89
N SER A 81 26.56 -25.63 -11.85
CA SER A 81 26.00 -24.29 -11.66
C SER A 81 24.64 -24.18 -12.35
N ASN A 82 23.59 -24.00 -11.54
CA ASN A 82 22.25 -23.59 -12.00
C ASN A 82 22.09 -22.07 -11.98
N ASN A 83 23.14 -21.32 -11.58
CA ASN A 83 23.08 -19.88 -11.39
C ASN A 83 23.80 -19.16 -12.55
N LYS A 84 23.08 -18.97 -13.67
CA LYS A 84 23.61 -18.29 -14.86
C LYS A 84 23.43 -16.77 -14.72
N PRO A 85 24.46 -15.96 -14.99
CA PRO A 85 24.35 -14.52 -14.87
C PRO A 85 23.37 -13.98 -15.92
N THR A 86 22.32 -13.28 -15.48
CA THR A 86 21.31 -12.66 -16.35
C THR A 86 21.09 -11.20 -15.95
N ARG A 87 20.94 -10.32 -16.95
CA ARG A 87 20.63 -8.90 -16.68
C ARG A 87 19.14 -8.75 -16.48
N ILE A 88 18.75 -8.26 -15.30
CA ILE A 88 17.34 -8.04 -14.93
C ILE A 88 17.13 -6.56 -14.63
N THR A 89 15.94 -6.06 -14.99
CA THR A 89 15.48 -4.70 -14.66
C THR A 89 14.42 -4.82 -13.57
N VAL A 90 14.64 -4.15 -12.44
CA VAL A 90 13.72 -4.10 -11.30
C VAL A 90 13.10 -2.71 -11.25
N ARG A 91 11.78 -2.64 -11.10
CA ARG A 91 11.06 -1.36 -10.94
C ARG A 91 11.24 -0.87 -9.51
N SER A 92 11.09 0.44 -9.26
CA SER A 92 11.11 0.95 -7.88
C SER A 92 10.00 0.29 -7.06
N PHE A 93 10.32 -0.11 -5.83
CA PHE A 93 9.39 -0.77 -4.93
C PHE A 93 9.75 -0.49 -3.48
N TYR A 94 8.86 -0.83 -2.56
CA TYR A 94 9.12 -0.70 -1.14
C TYR A 94 9.47 -2.05 -0.54
N MET A 95 10.47 -2.10 0.34
CA MET A 95 10.87 -3.29 1.09
C MET A 95 10.98 -2.97 2.58
N ASP A 96 10.71 -3.94 3.44
CA ASP A 96 10.98 -3.79 4.87
C ASP A 96 12.47 -3.55 5.14
N GLN A 97 12.77 -2.65 6.06
CA GLN A 97 14.15 -2.36 6.46
C GLN A 97 14.82 -3.56 7.17
N THR A 98 14.04 -4.36 7.89
CA THR A 98 14.50 -5.51 8.68
C THR A 98 13.61 -6.71 8.43
N GLU A 99 14.09 -7.91 8.73
CA GLU A 99 13.24 -9.09 8.72
C GLU A 99 12.09 -8.97 9.74
N VAL A 100 11.02 -9.73 9.49
CA VAL A 100 9.88 -9.80 10.41
C VAL A 100 10.35 -10.33 11.76
N SER A 101 10.14 -9.54 12.81
CA SER A 101 10.58 -9.90 14.16
C SER A 101 9.58 -10.82 14.86
N ASN A 102 10.03 -11.47 15.94
CA ASN A 102 9.16 -12.31 16.77
C ASN A 102 7.98 -11.51 17.34
N ILE A 103 8.15 -10.24 17.70
CA ILE A 103 7.06 -9.41 18.24
C ILE A 103 5.98 -9.14 17.19
N ASP A 104 6.37 -8.86 15.94
CA ASP A 104 5.43 -8.61 14.84
C ASP A 104 4.61 -9.88 14.54
N TYR A 105 5.27 -11.04 14.56
CA TYR A 105 4.59 -12.31 14.36
C TYR A 105 3.68 -12.69 15.54
N LEU A 106 4.07 -12.34 16.77
CA LEU A 106 3.21 -12.52 17.94
C LEU A 106 1.98 -11.60 17.91
N GLU A 107 2.11 -10.38 17.37
CA GLU A 107 0.97 -9.49 17.12
C GLU A 107 -0.03 -10.15 16.16
N TYR A 108 0.46 -10.72 15.07
CA TYR A 108 -0.35 -11.48 14.12
C TYR A 108 -1.07 -12.66 14.79
N LEU A 109 -0.34 -13.48 15.56
CA LEU A 109 -0.93 -14.61 16.30
C LEU A 109 -1.97 -14.15 17.32
N HIS A 110 -1.72 -13.02 17.99
CA HIS A 110 -2.67 -12.43 18.93
C HIS A 110 -3.96 -11.97 18.22
N TRP A 111 -3.83 -11.30 17.07
CA TRP A 111 -4.97 -10.89 16.25
C TRP A 111 -5.78 -12.10 15.78
N LEU A 112 -5.13 -13.14 15.25
CA LEU A 112 -5.81 -14.37 14.83
C LEU A 112 -6.56 -15.05 15.98
N ARG A 113 -5.93 -15.11 17.16
CA ARG A 113 -6.56 -15.69 18.35
C ARG A 113 -7.78 -14.90 18.78
N ARG A 114 -7.74 -13.57 18.67
CA ARG A 114 -8.86 -12.69 19.02
C ARG A 114 -10.03 -12.83 18.03
N VAL A 115 -9.75 -12.78 16.73
CA VAL A 115 -10.77 -12.72 15.68
C VAL A 115 -11.38 -14.09 15.38
N PHE A 116 -10.55 -15.14 15.30
CA PHE A 116 -10.97 -16.49 14.87
C PHE A 116 -10.98 -17.53 15.99
N GLY A 117 -10.49 -17.21 17.19
CA GLY A 117 -10.26 -18.19 18.25
C GLY A 117 -11.51 -18.94 18.72
N SER A 118 -12.69 -18.32 18.60
CA SER A 118 -13.97 -18.90 19.03
C SER A 118 -14.54 -19.89 18.00
N LYS A 119 -14.62 -19.51 16.72
CA LYS A 119 -15.30 -20.30 15.67
C LYS A 119 -14.33 -21.16 14.86
N TYR A 120 -13.11 -20.67 14.62
CA TYR A 120 -12.12 -21.31 13.74
C TYR A 120 -10.73 -21.41 14.39
N PRO A 121 -10.56 -22.21 15.46
CA PRO A 121 -9.28 -22.36 16.15
C PRO A 121 -8.18 -23.00 15.27
N GLU A 122 -8.56 -23.66 14.18
CA GLU A 122 -7.62 -24.26 13.22
C GLU A 122 -6.79 -23.21 12.49
N VAL A 123 -7.36 -22.04 12.19
CA VAL A 123 -6.65 -20.93 11.53
C VAL A 123 -5.46 -20.49 12.39
N TYR A 124 -5.69 -20.30 13.69
CA TYR A 124 -4.64 -19.96 14.65
C TYR A 124 -3.57 -21.07 14.75
N LYS A 125 -4.00 -22.35 14.85
CA LYS A 125 -3.06 -23.47 14.93
C LYS A 125 -2.17 -23.58 13.69
N LYS A 126 -2.74 -23.35 12.50
CA LYS A 126 -2.00 -23.37 11.23
C LYS A 126 -0.98 -22.23 11.14
N ALA A 127 -1.23 -21.11 11.80
CA ALA A 127 -0.30 -19.98 11.85
C ALA A 127 0.84 -20.17 12.86
N LEU A 128 0.81 -21.18 13.73
CA LEU A 128 1.90 -21.39 14.69
C LEU A 128 3.22 -21.78 14.00
N PRO A 129 4.35 -21.12 14.30
CA PRO A 129 5.66 -21.52 13.78
C PRO A 129 6.10 -22.86 14.36
N ASP A 130 6.90 -23.59 13.60
CA ASP A 130 7.54 -24.82 14.09
C ASP A 130 8.72 -24.49 15.01
N THR A 131 8.48 -24.63 16.31
CA THR A 131 9.51 -24.46 17.35
C THR A 131 10.58 -25.56 17.35
N LEU A 132 10.33 -26.71 16.72
CA LEU A 132 11.26 -27.86 16.72
C LEU A 132 12.41 -27.70 15.72
N VAL A 133 12.39 -26.65 14.89
CA VAL A 133 13.47 -26.31 13.94
C VAL A 133 14.85 -26.22 14.61
N TRP A 134 14.90 -25.86 15.90
CA TRP A 134 16.13 -25.75 16.66
C TRP A 134 16.70 -27.11 17.11
N ARG A 135 15.90 -28.18 17.11
CA ARG A 135 16.30 -29.48 17.62
C ARG A 135 17.19 -30.21 16.60
N GLN A 136 18.39 -30.56 17.03
CA GLN A 136 19.32 -31.39 16.26
C GLN A 136 19.82 -32.55 17.11
N LYS A 137 20.12 -33.70 16.50
CA LYS A 137 20.49 -34.93 17.22
C LYS A 137 21.71 -34.79 18.13
N LEU A 138 22.65 -33.91 17.80
CA LEU A 138 23.93 -33.75 18.49
C LEU A 138 24.11 -32.38 19.16
N ALA A 139 23.10 -31.51 19.15
CA ALA A 139 23.19 -30.16 19.71
C ALA A 139 22.17 -29.97 20.85
N TYR A 140 22.60 -29.34 21.95
CA TYR A 140 21.71 -28.99 23.06
C TYR A 140 21.09 -27.60 22.84
N ASN A 141 19.95 -27.58 22.13
CA ASN A 141 19.21 -26.35 21.78
C ASN A 141 17.82 -26.25 22.43
N GLU A 142 17.53 -27.08 23.44
CA GLU A 142 16.24 -27.07 24.14
C GLU A 142 15.84 -25.69 24.73
N PRO A 143 16.77 -24.83 25.19
CA PRO A 143 16.43 -23.47 25.57
C PRO A 143 15.85 -22.63 24.43
N LEU A 144 16.29 -22.82 23.19
CA LEU A 144 15.79 -22.07 22.03
C LEU A 144 14.40 -22.57 21.61
N VAL A 145 14.17 -23.89 21.64
CA VAL A 145 12.85 -24.49 21.35
C VAL A 145 11.76 -23.89 22.24
N THR A 146 12.06 -23.71 23.51
CA THR A 146 11.09 -23.23 24.51
C THR A 146 10.97 -21.71 24.55
N ASN A 147 12.09 -20.99 24.37
CA ASN A 147 12.15 -19.56 24.67
C ASN A 147 12.20 -18.67 23.43
N TYR A 148 12.65 -19.13 22.26
CA TYR A 148 12.95 -18.23 21.13
C TYR A 148 11.76 -17.36 20.71
N LEU A 149 10.58 -17.96 20.51
CA LEU A 149 9.38 -17.21 20.11
C LEU A 149 8.75 -16.41 21.26
N ARG A 150 8.96 -16.81 22.52
CA ARG A 150 8.14 -16.35 23.66
C ARG A 150 8.87 -15.41 24.62
N HIS A 151 10.18 -15.57 24.75
CA HIS A 151 10.94 -14.91 25.79
C HIS A 151 11.25 -13.45 25.40
N PRO A 152 11.11 -12.47 26.31
CA PRO A 152 11.32 -11.06 26.01
C PRO A 152 12.67 -10.73 25.36
N ALA A 153 13.73 -11.45 25.73
CA ALA A 153 15.06 -11.23 25.15
C ALA A 153 15.14 -11.47 23.63
N TYR A 154 14.26 -12.31 23.08
CA TYR A 154 14.24 -12.65 21.65
C TYR A 154 13.18 -11.88 20.84
N LYS A 155 12.49 -10.89 21.45
CA LYS A 155 11.38 -10.18 20.80
C LYS A 155 11.73 -9.55 19.45
N TYR A 156 12.92 -8.95 19.35
CA TYR A 156 13.37 -8.24 18.16
C TYR A 156 14.24 -9.10 17.23
N TYR A 157 14.32 -10.40 17.49
CA TYR A 157 15.01 -11.35 16.60
C TYR A 157 14.05 -11.79 15.48
N PRO A 158 14.59 -12.18 14.31
CA PRO A 158 13.76 -12.62 13.20
C PRO A 158 12.96 -13.87 13.57
N VAL A 159 11.73 -13.96 13.09
CA VAL A 159 10.91 -15.15 13.29
C VAL A 159 11.48 -16.33 12.50
N VAL A 160 11.53 -17.52 13.13
CA VAL A 160 12.10 -18.74 12.54
C VAL A 160 11.08 -19.88 12.66
N GLY A 161 11.13 -20.84 11.74
CA GLY A 161 10.21 -21.98 11.70
C GLY A 161 8.89 -21.64 11.01
N VAL A 162 8.89 -20.64 10.12
CA VAL A 162 7.72 -20.22 9.34
C VAL A 162 7.85 -20.75 7.91
N SER A 163 6.79 -21.35 7.40
CA SER A 163 6.69 -21.81 6.02
C SER A 163 6.36 -20.67 5.06
N TRP A 164 6.65 -20.86 3.76
CA TRP A 164 6.32 -19.87 2.72
C TRP A 164 4.83 -19.48 2.70
N VAL A 165 3.94 -20.46 2.90
CA VAL A 165 2.48 -20.23 2.96
C VAL A 165 2.11 -19.36 4.17
N GLN A 166 2.68 -19.64 5.34
CA GLN A 166 2.45 -18.84 6.55
C GLN A 166 3.00 -17.41 6.39
N ALA A 167 4.14 -17.23 5.72
CA ALA A 167 4.70 -15.91 5.45
C ALA A 167 3.82 -15.09 4.49
N ASN A 168 3.23 -15.74 3.47
CA ASN A 168 2.28 -15.09 2.57
C ASN A 168 0.97 -14.71 3.28
N ASP A 169 0.47 -15.58 4.16
CA ASP A 169 -0.73 -15.28 4.97
C ASP A 169 -0.47 -14.11 5.95
N PHE A 170 0.74 -14.02 6.52
CA PHE A 170 1.17 -12.87 7.32
C PHE A 170 1.21 -11.57 6.51
N ALA A 171 1.73 -11.59 5.27
CA ALA A 171 1.75 -10.41 4.41
C ALA A 171 0.34 -9.90 4.04
N LYS A 172 -0.60 -10.82 3.80
CA LYS A 172 -2.02 -10.48 3.61
C LYS A 172 -2.62 -9.82 4.84
N TRP A 173 -2.44 -10.44 6.02
CA TRP A 173 -2.90 -9.86 7.28
C TRP A 173 -2.32 -8.46 7.52
N ARG A 174 -1.02 -8.27 7.27
CA ARG A 174 -0.37 -6.95 7.41
C ARG A 174 -0.98 -5.92 6.47
N THR A 175 -1.29 -6.32 5.23
CA THR A 175 -2.01 -5.47 4.27
C THR A 175 -3.31 -4.97 4.86
N ASP A 176 -4.14 -5.89 5.36
CA ASP A 176 -5.43 -5.56 5.92
C ASP A 176 -5.29 -4.64 7.14
N ARG A 177 -4.38 -4.94 8.06
CA ARG A 177 -4.17 -4.12 9.26
C ARG A 177 -3.65 -2.73 8.97
N VAL A 178 -2.70 -2.57 8.05
CA VAL A 178 -2.16 -1.26 7.70
C VAL A 178 -3.21 -0.42 6.98
N ASN A 179 -3.95 -1.01 6.05
CA ASN A 179 -4.99 -0.31 5.31
C ASN A 179 -6.17 0.07 6.21
N GLU A 180 -6.58 -0.82 7.12
CA GLU A 180 -7.57 -0.53 8.14
C GLU A 180 -7.15 0.68 8.98
N GLN A 181 -5.90 0.69 9.48
CA GLN A 181 -5.37 1.80 10.26
C GLN A 181 -5.39 3.11 9.46
N ARG A 182 -4.97 3.10 8.19
CA ARG A 182 -5.00 4.31 7.34
C ARG A 182 -6.42 4.82 7.09
N LEU A 183 -7.40 3.93 6.91
CA LEU A 183 -8.81 4.31 6.75
C LEU A 183 -9.40 4.88 8.05
N ILE A 184 -8.99 4.36 9.21
CA ILE A 184 -9.37 4.89 10.52
C ILE A 184 -8.75 6.28 10.73
N ASP A 185 -7.46 6.43 10.40
CA ASP A 185 -6.74 7.71 10.53
C ASP A 185 -7.30 8.78 9.59
N ALA A 186 -7.75 8.38 8.40
CA ALA A 186 -8.50 9.23 7.47
C ALA A 186 -9.95 9.50 7.92
N GLY A 187 -10.43 8.81 8.96
CA GLY A 187 -11.78 8.97 9.52
C GLY A 187 -12.89 8.39 8.65
N ILE A 188 -12.57 7.52 7.68
CA ILE A 188 -13.55 6.92 6.76
C ILE A 188 -14.28 5.76 7.42
N ILE A 189 -13.55 4.96 8.20
CA ILE A 189 -14.12 3.88 9.02
C ILE A 189 -13.85 4.18 10.49
N GLY A 190 -14.76 3.77 11.37
CA GLY A 190 -14.53 3.84 12.81
C GLY A 190 -13.67 2.66 13.31
N LEU A 191 -12.98 2.86 14.43
CA LEU A 191 -12.25 1.80 15.09
C LEU A 191 -13.23 0.80 15.71
N ASP A 192 -13.26 -0.42 15.16
CA ASP A 192 -14.02 -1.53 15.72
C ASP A 192 -13.12 -2.46 16.55
N LEU A 193 -13.37 -2.50 17.86
CA LEU A 193 -12.64 -3.38 18.78
C LEU A 193 -13.22 -4.81 18.82
N ASN A 194 -14.45 -4.99 18.33
CA ASN A 194 -15.22 -6.23 18.45
C ASN A 194 -15.25 -7.05 17.14
N GLN A 195 -14.20 -6.95 16.33
CA GLN A 195 -14.03 -7.76 15.13
C GLN A 195 -14.03 -9.26 15.45
N HIS A 196 -14.88 -10.01 14.75
CA HIS A 196 -15.00 -11.46 14.91
C HIS A 196 -15.31 -12.16 13.59
N ASP A 197 -14.67 -13.29 13.33
CA ASP A 197 -14.94 -14.18 12.20
C ASP A 197 -15.03 -13.44 10.84
N GLU A 198 -16.20 -13.46 10.20
CA GLU A 198 -16.50 -12.82 8.90
C GLU A 198 -16.60 -11.29 9.02
N TYR A 199 -16.86 -10.78 10.21
CA TYR A 199 -16.91 -9.35 10.52
C TYR A 199 -15.51 -8.86 10.92
N ASN A 200 -14.54 -9.10 10.05
CA ASN A 200 -13.21 -8.54 10.14
C ASN A 200 -12.93 -7.68 8.90
N PHE A 201 -11.97 -6.77 9.01
CA PHE A 201 -11.58 -5.94 7.90
C PHE A 201 -10.75 -6.74 6.88
N ASN A 202 -11.14 -6.65 5.62
CA ASN A 202 -10.37 -7.16 4.48
C ASN A 202 -10.33 -6.08 3.39
N THR A 203 -9.13 -5.75 2.92
CA THR A 203 -8.90 -4.69 1.93
C THR A 203 -9.64 -4.96 0.62
N GLU A 204 -9.62 -6.20 0.12
CA GLU A 204 -10.26 -6.56 -1.14
C GLU A 204 -11.79 -6.47 -1.03
N ALA A 205 -12.36 -7.00 0.07
CA ALA A 205 -13.79 -6.91 0.32
C ALA A 205 -14.27 -5.45 0.50
N TYR A 206 -13.43 -4.62 1.12
CA TYR A 206 -13.67 -3.19 1.27
C TYR A 206 -13.70 -2.45 -0.07
N LEU A 207 -12.71 -2.68 -0.92
CA LEU A 207 -12.64 -2.06 -2.25
C LEU A 207 -13.79 -2.51 -3.17
N LEU A 208 -14.30 -3.74 -2.98
CA LEU A 208 -15.49 -4.25 -3.67
C LEU A 208 -16.82 -3.73 -3.09
N GLY A 209 -16.79 -2.95 -2.00
CA GLY A 209 -17.99 -2.45 -1.32
C GLY A 209 -18.80 -3.52 -0.59
N GLN A 210 -18.20 -4.70 -0.34
CA GLN A 210 -18.85 -5.81 0.36
C GLN A 210 -18.64 -5.76 1.89
N TYR A 211 -17.66 -4.98 2.34
CA TYR A 211 -17.42 -4.77 3.76
C TYR A 211 -18.21 -3.57 4.27
N THR A 212 -18.97 -3.78 5.34
CA THR A 212 -19.61 -2.73 6.12
C THR A 212 -18.96 -2.65 7.50
N SER A 213 -18.38 -1.50 7.82
CA SER A 213 -17.91 -1.23 9.19
C SER A 213 -19.12 -1.12 10.12
N GLN A 214 -19.04 -1.74 11.31
CA GLN A 214 -20.07 -1.56 12.34
C GLN A 214 -20.04 -0.16 12.95
N VAL A 215 -18.89 0.49 12.90
CA VAL A 215 -18.68 1.85 13.43
C VAL A 215 -18.47 2.79 12.25
N GLU A 216 -19.35 3.79 12.15
CA GLU A 216 -19.24 4.82 11.12
C GLU A 216 -18.01 5.70 11.35
N GLY A 217 -17.37 6.09 10.24
CA GLY A 217 -16.27 7.04 10.25
C GLY A 217 -16.71 8.44 10.63
N LYS A 218 -15.77 9.26 11.12
CA LYS A 218 -16.02 10.68 11.46
C LYS A 218 -16.12 11.58 10.24
N SER A 219 -15.48 11.18 9.14
CA SER A 219 -15.35 11.94 7.89
C SER A 219 -15.45 10.98 6.71
N PRO A 220 -16.66 10.47 6.41
CA PRO A 220 -16.89 9.69 5.20
C PRO A 220 -16.67 10.56 3.95
N ILE A 221 -16.33 9.92 2.83
CA ILE A 221 -16.07 10.62 1.57
C ILE A 221 -17.40 10.91 0.88
N ASP A 222 -17.66 12.18 0.59
CA ASP A 222 -18.84 12.62 -0.16
C ASP A 222 -18.83 12.01 -1.57
N ASN A 223 -19.99 11.54 -2.02
CA ASN A 223 -20.18 11.09 -3.39
C ASN A 223 -20.62 12.27 -4.27
N LEU A 224 -19.75 12.73 -5.18
CA LEU A 224 -20.09 13.85 -6.08
C LEU A 224 -21.22 13.50 -7.07
N ALA A 225 -21.52 12.21 -7.25
CA ALA A 225 -22.65 11.74 -8.06
C ALA A 225 -23.94 11.52 -7.26
N TYR A 226 -24.00 11.97 -5.99
CA TYR A 226 -25.19 11.86 -5.17
C TYR A 226 -26.35 12.68 -5.76
N ASN A 227 -27.52 12.04 -5.92
CA ASN A 227 -28.74 12.71 -6.35
C ASN A 227 -29.87 12.38 -5.36
N PRO A 228 -30.36 13.37 -4.58
CA PRO A 228 -31.39 13.13 -3.57
C PRO A 228 -32.72 12.59 -4.12
N GLU A 229 -32.94 12.67 -5.44
CA GLU A 229 -34.12 12.11 -6.11
C GLU A 229 -33.99 10.61 -6.45
N ASP A 230 -32.78 10.05 -6.48
CA ASP A 230 -32.53 8.64 -6.78
C ASP A 230 -32.28 7.85 -5.48
N ALA A 231 -33.19 6.93 -5.17
CA ALA A 231 -33.14 6.08 -3.98
C ALA A 231 -31.93 5.14 -3.93
N ASN A 232 -31.27 4.89 -5.07
CA ASN A 232 -30.05 4.07 -5.14
C ASN A 232 -28.77 4.89 -5.01
N SER A 233 -28.86 6.22 -4.96
CA SER A 233 -27.67 7.05 -4.80
C SER A 233 -27.27 7.14 -3.33
N LEU A 234 -26.04 6.72 -3.04
CA LEU A 234 -25.47 6.82 -1.70
C LEU A 234 -24.87 8.21 -1.52
N GLU A 235 -25.15 8.85 -0.39
CA GLU A 235 -24.58 10.16 -0.01
C GLU A 235 -23.06 10.09 0.13
N PHE A 236 -22.58 8.98 0.68
CA PHE A 236 -21.16 8.70 0.87
C PHE A 236 -20.71 7.52 0.01
N ARG A 237 -19.47 7.59 -0.46
CA ARG A 237 -18.84 6.49 -1.20
C ARG A 237 -17.74 5.83 -0.39
N THR A 238 -17.46 4.56 -0.72
CA THR A 238 -16.27 3.88 -0.22
C THR A 238 -15.00 4.49 -0.82
N SER A 239 -13.89 4.38 -0.09
CA SER A 239 -12.59 4.78 -0.63
C SER A 239 -12.18 3.82 -1.74
N ARG A 240 -11.66 4.39 -2.82
CA ARG A 240 -11.12 3.66 -3.96
C ARG A 240 -9.60 3.76 -3.96
N ILE A 241 -8.95 2.97 -4.80
CA ILE A 241 -7.48 3.01 -4.94
C ILE A 241 -7.03 4.38 -5.46
N GLU A 242 -7.84 5.03 -6.28
CA GLU A 242 -7.57 6.34 -6.87
C GLU A 242 -7.48 7.46 -5.84
N ASP A 243 -8.09 7.28 -4.66
CA ASP A 243 -8.01 8.27 -3.58
C ASP A 243 -6.61 8.31 -2.93
N GLY A 244 -5.78 7.29 -3.15
CA GLY A 244 -4.41 7.21 -2.61
C GLY A 244 -4.32 6.97 -1.11
N ILE A 245 -5.44 6.65 -0.45
CA ILE A 245 -5.49 6.40 1.00
C ILE A 245 -5.01 4.98 1.33
N VAL A 246 -5.49 4.01 0.56
CA VAL A 246 -5.18 2.58 0.69
C VAL A 246 -3.85 2.27 -0.01
N LEU A 247 -3.00 1.49 0.64
CA LEU A 247 -1.74 1.04 0.07
C LEU A 247 -1.92 -0.26 -0.73
N PRO A 248 -1.07 -0.51 -1.75
CA PRO A 248 -0.99 -1.82 -2.41
C PRO A 248 -0.71 -2.95 -1.42
N SER A 249 -1.07 -4.17 -1.80
CA SER A 249 -0.88 -5.34 -0.94
C SER A 249 0.60 -5.68 -0.74
N TYR A 250 0.93 -6.06 0.50
CA TYR A 250 2.23 -6.60 0.85
C TYR A 250 2.33 -8.01 0.30
N ARG A 251 3.50 -8.33 -0.26
CA ARG A 251 3.83 -9.66 -0.76
C ARG A 251 5.28 -9.98 -0.51
N LEU A 252 5.63 -11.25 -0.59
CA LEU A 252 7.03 -11.66 -0.60
C LEU A 252 7.73 -11.13 -1.86
N PRO A 253 8.98 -10.68 -1.75
CA PRO A 253 9.76 -10.26 -2.90
C PRO A 253 10.04 -11.45 -3.81
N THR A 254 10.18 -11.16 -5.10
CA THR A 254 10.76 -12.11 -6.06
C THR A 254 12.26 -12.26 -5.79
N GLU A 255 12.86 -13.33 -6.28
CA GLU A 255 14.31 -13.56 -6.14
C GLU A 255 15.14 -12.39 -6.70
N ALA A 256 14.70 -11.82 -7.84
CA ALA A 256 15.35 -10.66 -8.44
C ALA A 256 15.18 -9.38 -7.62
N GLU A 257 14.02 -9.18 -6.97
CA GLU A 257 13.82 -8.04 -6.05
C GLU A 257 14.66 -8.20 -4.78
N TRP A 258 14.81 -9.44 -4.29
CA TRP A 258 15.61 -9.75 -3.11
C TRP A 258 17.11 -9.61 -3.33
N GLU A 259 17.66 -10.08 -4.45
CA GLU A 259 19.08 -9.91 -4.76
C GLU A 259 19.46 -8.46 -5.12
N TYR A 260 18.48 -7.66 -5.53
CA TYR A 260 18.70 -6.27 -5.94
C TYR A 260 18.77 -5.30 -4.76
N ALA A 261 18.00 -5.56 -3.70
CA ALA A 261 17.94 -4.74 -2.48
C ALA A 261 19.17 -4.97 -1.59
#